data_AF-A0A7R9QUU4-F1
#
_entry.id   AF-A0A7R9QUU4-F1
#
_cell.length_a   1.000
_cell.length_b   1.000
_cell.length_c   1.000
_cell.angle_alpha   90.00
_cell.angle_beta   90.00
_cell.angle_gamma   90.00
#
_symmetry.space_group_name_H-M   'P 1'
#
loop_
_entity.id
_entity.type
_entity.pdbx_description
1 polymer ?
#
loop_
_entity_poly.entity_id
_entity_poly.type
_entity_poly.pdbx_seq_one_letter_code
_entity_poly.pdbx_strand_id
1 'polypeptide(L)'
;MADEKVKKALVEWLLSDPSAQASILSTYDVRDDYCLTELLAFMKKTSAEYPLLIGDDMSTQIKIKLILFLAKKHMKNYDSTHCTNLPTLLFEEPFDLFAIYKAKQNSSL
;
A
#
# COMPACT_ATOMS: atom_id res chain seq x y z
N MET A 1 6.60 18.10 -8.99
CA MET A 1 7.67 18.08 -7.97
C MET A 1 7.33 17.22 -6.76
N ALA A 2 6.13 17.32 -6.17
CA ALA A 2 5.71 16.47 -5.04
C ALA A 2 5.63 14.98 -5.38
N ASP A 3 5.00 14.63 -6.50
CA ASP A 3 4.80 13.22 -6.87
C ASP A 3 6.08 12.52 -7.34
N GLU A 4 7.12 13.27 -7.74
CA GLU A 4 8.44 12.69 -8.05
C GLU A 4 9.13 12.09 -6.82
N LYS A 5 8.92 12.68 -5.64
CA LYS A 5 9.42 12.10 -4.38
C LYS A 5 8.70 10.81 -4.03
N VAL A 6 7.37 10.77 -4.27
CA VAL A 6 6.53 9.58 -4.07
C VAL A 6 7.00 8.44 -4.98
N LYS A 7 7.19 8.72 -6.27
CA LYS A 7 7.72 7.76 -7.24
C LYS A 7 9.12 7.29 -6.87
N LYS A 8 10.00 8.20 -6.47
CA LYS A 8 11.36 7.85 -6.06
C LYS A 8 11.37 6.87 -4.88
N ALA A 9 10.58 7.16 -3.84
CA ALA A 9 10.47 6.28 -2.68
C ALA A 9 9.93 4.89 -3.06
N LEU A 10 8.92 4.84 -3.95
CA LEU A 10 8.39 3.57 -4.45
C LEU A 10 9.43 2.77 -5.25
N VAL A 11 10.12 3.41 -6.20
CA VAL A 11 11.15 2.76 -7.02
C VAL A 11 12.29 2.24 -6.15
N GLU A 12 12.75 3.03 -5.19
CA GLU A 12 13.77 2.63 -4.23
C GLU A 12 13.35 1.38 -3.44
N TRP A 13 12.10 1.32 -2.97
CA TRP A 13 11.56 0.15 -2.29
C TRP A 13 11.44 -1.08 -3.20
N LEU A 14 10.99 -0.91 -4.44
CA LEU A 14 10.82 -2.01 -5.41
C LEU A 14 12.14 -2.67 -5.81
N LEU A 15 13.21 -1.88 -5.94
CA LEU A 15 14.53 -2.36 -6.33
C LEU A 15 15.35 -2.93 -5.16
N SER A 16 14.83 -2.83 -3.94
CA SER A 16 15.52 -3.23 -2.72
C SER A 16 15.26 -4.69 -2.36
N ASP A 17 16.22 -5.32 -1.68
CA ASP A 17 16.05 -6.62 -1.03
C ASP A 17 15.14 -6.50 0.22
N PRO A 18 14.67 -7.63 0.80
CA PRO A 18 13.75 -7.59 1.95
C PRO A 18 14.26 -6.82 3.18
N SER A 19 15.57 -6.83 3.45
CA SER A 19 16.17 -6.11 4.58
C SER A 19 16.17 -4.60 4.33
N ALA A 20 16.55 -4.20 3.12
CA ALA A 20 16.51 -2.80 2.70
C ALA A 20 15.06 -2.28 2.62
N GLN A 21 14.11 -3.08 2.13
CA GLN A 21 12.68 -2.76 2.15
C GLN A 21 12.17 -2.46 3.56
N ALA A 22 12.52 -3.29 4.55
CA ALA A 22 12.14 -3.06 5.93
C ALA A 22 12.73 -1.75 6.49
N SER A 23 13.97 -1.44 6.13
CA SER A 23 14.64 -0.20 6.52
C SER A 23 13.95 1.02 5.89
N ILE A 24 13.60 0.98 4.61
CA ILE A 24 12.87 2.05 3.91
C ILE A 24 11.50 2.29 4.57
N LEU A 25 10.75 1.23 4.87
CA LEU A 25 9.45 1.35 5.56
C LEU A 25 9.62 2.01 6.94
N SER A 26 10.68 1.67 7.67
CA SER A 26 11.00 2.31 8.95
C SER A 26 11.41 3.78 8.78
N THR A 27 12.19 4.11 7.76
CA THR A 27 12.63 5.50 7.48
C THR A 27 11.45 6.42 7.22
N TYR A 28 10.42 5.94 6.52
CA TYR A 28 9.22 6.70 6.25
C TYR A 28 8.13 6.55 7.32
N ASP A 29 8.39 5.83 8.42
CA ASP A 29 7.41 5.55 9.49
C ASP A 29 6.07 5.02 8.92
N VAL A 30 6.18 3.99 8.08
CA VAL A 30 5.03 3.32 7.47
C VAL A 30 4.42 2.35 8.48
N ARG A 31 3.33 2.78 9.10
CA ARG A 31 2.57 1.96 10.05
C ARG A 31 1.25 1.51 9.42
N ASP A 32 1.01 0.20 9.42
CA ASP A 32 -0.14 -0.43 8.75
C ASP A 32 -1.49 0.13 9.27
N ASP A 33 -1.63 0.33 10.58
CA ASP A 33 -2.82 0.87 11.25
C ASP A 33 -3.10 2.33 10.87
N TYR A 34 -2.06 3.15 10.84
CA TYR A 34 -2.14 4.55 10.43
C TYR A 34 -2.54 4.65 8.96
N CYS A 35 -1.86 3.91 8.07
CA CYS A 35 -2.16 3.95 6.63
C CYS A 35 -3.58 3.47 6.34
N LEU A 36 -4.04 2.41 7.02
CA LEU A 36 -5.41 1.94 6.87
C LEU A 36 -6.43 2.98 7.35
N THR A 37 -6.17 3.65 8.47
CA THR A 37 -7.04 4.71 9.00
C THR A 37 -7.17 5.87 8.01
N GLU A 38 -6.06 6.32 7.42
CA GLU A 38 -6.05 7.37 6.40
C GLU A 38 -6.82 6.96 5.13
N LEU A 39 -6.65 5.71 4.67
CA LEU A 39 -7.39 5.19 3.51
C LEU A 39 -8.90 5.14 3.77
N LEU A 40 -9.32 4.66 4.94
CA LEU A 40 -10.73 4.60 5.31
C LEU A 40 -11.35 6.01 5.46
N ALA A 41 -10.59 6.95 6.03
CA ALA A 41 -11.00 8.35 6.11
C ALA A 41 -11.16 8.96 4.71
N PHE A 42 -10.23 8.68 3.79
CA PHE A 42 -10.32 9.09 2.39
C PHE A 42 -11.56 8.50 1.69
N MET A 43 -11.83 7.21 1.88
CA MET A 43 -13.03 6.56 1.34
C MET A 43 -14.32 7.13 1.91
N LYS A 44 -14.32 7.62 3.16
CA LYS A 44 -15.49 8.30 3.75
C LYS A 44 -15.72 9.69 3.17
N LYS A 45 -14.64 10.40 2.80
CA LYS A 45 -14.72 11.73 2.13
C LYS A 45 -15.15 11.60 0.67
N THR A 46 -14.82 10.49 0.03
CA THR A 46 -15.12 10.19 -1.37
C THR A 46 -16.32 9.24 -1.48
N SER A 47 -16.79 8.94 -2.70
CA SER A 47 -17.95 8.06 -2.91
C SER A 47 -17.71 6.58 -2.60
N ALA A 48 -16.55 6.21 -2.04
CA ALA A 48 -16.15 4.81 -1.80
C ALA A 48 -16.41 3.91 -3.02
N GLU A 49 -16.10 4.42 -4.22
CA GLU A 49 -16.27 3.76 -5.51
C GLU A 49 -15.01 3.94 -6.36
N TYR A 50 -14.83 3.06 -7.34
CA TYR A 50 -13.72 3.19 -8.28
C TYR A 50 -14.01 4.23 -9.37
N PRO A 51 -12.99 4.98 -9.84
CA PRO A 51 -11.60 4.98 -9.36
C PRO A 51 -11.45 5.76 -8.03
N LEU A 52 -10.74 5.16 -7.07
CA LEU A 52 -10.30 5.87 -5.88
C LEU A 52 -9.11 6.75 -6.25
N LEU A 53 -9.31 8.07 -6.27
CA LEU A 53 -8.24 9.06 -6.52
C LEU A 53 -7.35 9.25 -5.27
N ILE A 54 -6.84 8.15 -4.74
CA ILE A 54 -6.07 8.12 -3.49
C ILE A 54 -4.88 9.06 -3.60
N GLY A 55 -4.72 9.92 -2.59
CA GLY A 55 -3.66 10.92 -2.56
C GLY A 55 -4.07 12.28 -3.12
N ASP A 56 -5.30 12.46 -3.61
CA ASP A 56 -5.82 13.80 -3.89
C ASP A 56 -5.93 14.59 -2.57
N ASP A 57 -5.51 15.86 -2.60
CA ASP A 57 -5.47 16.75 -1.42
C ASP A 57 -4.60 16.23 -0.23
N MET A 58 -3.70 15.27 -0.46
CA MET A 58 -2.78 14.75 0.58
C MET A 58 -1.37 15.34 0.48
N SER A 59 -0.73 15.51 1.64
CA SER A 59 0.68 15.93 1.69
C SER A 59 1.59 14.85 1.09
N THR A 60 2.74 15.25 0.53
CA THR A 60 3.73 14.32 -0.02
C THR A 60 4.16 13.24 0.98
N GLN A 61 4.26 13.58 2.26
CA GLN A 61 4.65 12.62 3.30
C GLN A 61 3.59 11.53 3.47
N ILE A 62 2.30 11.90 3.51
CA ILE A 62 1.20 10.93 3.59
C ILE A 62 1.18 10.06 2.34
N LYS A 63 1.32 10.66 1.15
CA LYS A 63 1.38 9.91 -0.12
C LYS A 63 2.51 8.88 -0.13
N ILE A 64 3.70 9.20 0.40
CA ILE A 64 4.82 8.26 0.50
C ILE A 64 4.45 7.09 1.42
N LYS A 65 3.88 7.36 2.60
CA LYS A 65 3.45 6.29 3.52
C LYS A 65 2.43 5.37 2.88
N LEU A 66 1.42 5.95 2.23
CA LEU A 66 0.35 5.18 1.57
C LEU A 66 0.85 4.37 0.38
N ILE A 67 1.70 4.93 -0.49
CA ILE A 67 2.19 4.18 -1.66
C ILE A 67 3.07 3.00 -1.23
N LEU A 68 3.91 3.17 -0.20
CA LEU A 68 4.76 2.10 0.32
C LEU A 68 3.93 1.03 1.04
N PHE A 69 2.91 1.44 1.80
CA PHE A 69 1.96 0.51 2.41
C PHE A 69 1.22 -0.32 1.35
N LEU A 70 0.68 0.33 0.31
CA LEU A 70 -0.03 -0.35 -0.77
C LEU A 70 0.90 -1.28 -1.56
N ALA A 71 2.11 -0.83 -1.88
CA ALA A 71 3.11 -1.67 -2.55
C ALA A 71 3.41 -2.93 -1.73
N LYS A 72 3.66 -2.78 -0.43
CA LYS A 72 3.86 -3.92 0.50
C LYS A 72 2.66 -4.88 0.55
N LYS A 73 1.42 -4.37 0.45
CA LYS A 73 0.21 -5.22 0.50
C LYS A 73 -0.07 -5.96 -0.81
N HIS A 74 0.34 -5.39 -1.94
CA HIS A 74 -0.01 -5.92 -3.27
C HIS A 74 1.15 -6.59 -4.01
N MET A 75 2.39 -6.37 -3.57
CA MET A 75 3.58 -6.83 -4.28
C MET A 75 4.47 -7.67 -3.36
N LYS A 76 4.97 -8.77 -3.92
CA LYS A 76 5.94 -9.66 -3.28
C LYS A 76 7.05 -9.93 -4.27
N ASN A 77 8.30 -9.72 -3.84
CA ASN A 77 9.44 -10.02 -4.69
C ASN A 77 9.60 -11.54 -4.81
N TYR A 78 9.80 -12.00 -6.04
CA TYR A 78 10.09 -13.39 -6.35
C TYR A 78 11.20 -13.43 -7.40
N ASP A 79 12.32 -14.05 -7.05
CA ASP A 79 13.43 -14.28 -7.98
C ASP A 79 13.00 -15.34 -9.00
N SER A 80 12.50 -14.86 -10.13
CA SER A 80 12.02 -15.73 -11.21
C SER A 80 13.16 -16.58 -11.75
N THR A 81 12.90 -17.88 -11.90
CA THR A 81 13.81 -18.82 -12.54
C THR A 81 13.17 -19.35 -13.82
N HIS A 82 13.96 -19.53 -14.88
CA HIS A 82 13.44 -20.05 -16.15
C HIS A 82 12.73 -21.39 -15.95
N CYS A 83 11.51 -21.50 -16.49
CA CYS A 83 10.73 -22.74 -16.51
C CYS A 83 10.29 -23.28 -15.13
N THR A 84 10.29 -22.46 -14.07
CA THR A 84 9.70 -22.81 -12.77
C THR A 84 8.37 -22.12 -12.59
N ASN A 85 7.32 -22.89 -12.27
CA ASN A 85 6.02 -22.31 -11.91
C ASN A 85 6.13 -21.50 -10.62
N LEU A 86 5.36 -20.42 -10.50
CA LEU A 86 5.28 -19.64 -9.26
C LEU A 86 4.79 -20.55 -8.11
N PRO A 87 5.55 -20.68 -7.01
CA PRO A 87 5.15 -21.51 -5.88
C PRO A 87 3.76 -21.14 -5.35
N THR A 88 2.91 -22.14 -5.10
CA THR A 88 1.56 -21.94 -4.56
C THR A 88 1.56 -21.22 -3.21
N LEU A 89 2.63 -21.39 -2.43
CA LEU A 89 2.86 -20.71 -1.15
C LEU A 89 3.00 -19.19 -1.26
N LEU A 90 3.19 -18.63 -2.46
CA LEU A 90 3.27 -17.19 -2.68
C LEU A 90 1.92 -16.55 -2.99
N PHE A 91 0.88 -17.36 -3.21
CA PHE A 91 -0.47 -16.86 -3.40
C PHE A 91 -1.11 -16.60 -2.05
N GLU A 92 -1.50 -15.34 -1.83
CA GLU A 92 -2.16 -14.86 -0.63
C GLU A 92 -3.54 -14.30 -1.02
N GLU A 93 -4.48 -14.28 -0.07
CA GLU A 93 -5.78 -13.64 -0.30
C GLU A 93 -5.57 -12.15 -0.61
N PRO A 94 -6.18 -11.62 -1.69
CA PRO A 94 -5.97 -10.24 -2.07
C PRO A 94 -6.47 -9.28 -0.98
N PHE A 95 -5.71 -8.23 -0.73
CA PHE A 95 -6.15 -7.14 0.14
C PHE A 95 -7.40 -6.45 -0.43
N ASP A 96 -8.54 -6.59 0.26
CA ASP A 96 -9.80 -5.94 -0.10
C ASP A 96 -10.13 -4.77 0.85
N LEU A 97 -9.80 -3.56 0.39
CA LEU A 97 -10.07 -2.33 1.11
C LEU A 97 -11.58 -2.05 1.28
N PHE A 98 -12.43 -2.45 0.33
CA PHE A 98 -13.88 -2.20 0.38
C PHE A 98 -14.57 -3.14 1.36
N ALA A 99 -14.15 -4.40 1.42
CA ALA A 99 -14.61 -5.33 2.46
C ALA A 99 -14.27 -4.78 3.86
N ILE A 100 -13.04 -4.30 4.05
CA ILE A 100 -12.62 -3.69 5.33
C ILE A 100 -13.47 -2.44 5.63
N TYR A 101 -13.68 -1.56 4.65
CA TYR A 101 -14.51 -0.37 4.81
C TYR A 101 -15.94 -0.72 5.23
N LYS A 102 -16.59 -1.67 4.53
CA LYS A 102 -17.95 -2.15 4.86
C LYS A 102 -18.01 -2.74 6.28
N ALA A 103 -17.04 -3.57 6.65
CA ALA A 103 -16.98 -4.16 7.99
C ALA A 103 -16.87 -3.10 9.10
N LYS A 104 -16.11 -2.02 8.86
CA LYS A 104 -15.96 -0.90 9.80
C LYS A 104 -17.23 -0.05 9.94
N GLN A 105 -18.00 0.13 8.86
CA GLN A 105 -19.31 0.79 8.94
C GLN A 105 -20.30 -0.02 9.78
N ASN A 106 -20.32 -1.34 9.59
CA ASN A 106 -21.24 -2.24 10.31
C ASN A 106 -20.89 -2.42 11.79
N SER A 107 -19.66 -2.11 12.20
CA SER A 107 -19.21 -2.18 13.61
C SER A 107 -19.47 -0.91 14.43
N SER A 108 -20.05 0.13 13.82
CA SER A 108 -20.37 1.40 14.49
C SER A 108 -21.86 1.54 14.86
N LEU A 109 -22.61 0.44 14.87
CA LEU A 109 -23.99 0.31 15.35
C LEU A 109 -24.03 -0.47 16.67
#